data_AF-A0A357AFY0-F1
#
_entry.id   AF-A0A357AFY0-F1
#
_cell.length_a   1.000
_cell.length_b   1.000
_cell.length_c   1.000
_cell.angle_alpha   90.00
_cell.angle_beta   90.00
_cell.angle_gamma   90.00
#
_symmetry.space_group_name_H-M   'P 1'
#
loop_
_entity.id
_entity.type
_entity.pdbx_description
1 polymer ?
#
loop_
_entity_poly.entity_id
_entity_poly.type
_entity_poly.pdbx_seq_one_letter_code
_entity_poly.pdbx_strand_id
1 'polypeptide(L)'
;MKTVAIAGTFDSKGKEFLFLKELFEEIGLKTLTLHTGTFNPAFTPDVSNNEIAAEAGENLSEIVAMKDRARATAAMSRGVEKIIPRLYKEGKFDGIISLGGSGGTSIITPAMRA
;
A
#
# COMPACT_ATOMS: atom_id res chain seq x y z
N MET A 1 20.19 6.82 6.78
CA MET A 1 19.13 6.26 7.64
C MET A 1 18.26 5.37 6.78
N LYS A 2 17.99 4.14 7.21
CA LYS A 2 17.23 3.16 6.43
C LYS A 2 15.72 3.48 6.49
N THR A 3 15.01 3.17 5.42
CA THR A 3 13.57 3.46 5.27
C THR A 3 12.79 2.17 5.04
N VAL A 4 11.67 1.99 5.74
CA VAL A 4 10.76 0.85 5.60
C VAL A 4 9.50 1.26 4.86
N ALA A 5 9.20 0.59 3.75
CA ALA A 5 7.91 0.71 3.08
C ALA A 5 6.84 -0.05 3.86
N ILE A 6 5.77 0.62 4.24
CA ILE A 6 4.60 0.06 4.92
C ILE A 6 3.44 0.15 3.93
N ALA A 7 3.00 -0.99 3.40
CA ALA A 7 1.95 -1.03 2.39
C ALA A 7 0.74 -1.82 2.88
N GLY A 8 -0.48 -1.30 2.68
CA GLY A 8 -1.69 -2.04 3.01
C GLY A 8 -2.95 -1.21 3.05
N THR A 9 -4.03 -1.76 3.62
CA THR A 9 -5.37 -1.17 3.60
C THR A 9 -5.60 -0.32 4.86
N PHE A 10 -5.18 0.95 4.82
CA PHE A 10 -5.24 1.87 5.97
C PHE A 10 -6.67 2.35 6.32
N ASP A 11 -7.64 2.05 5.46
CA ASP A 11 -9.08 2.31 5.66
C ASP A 11 -9.73 1.31 6.62
N SER A 12 -9.24 0.07 6.64
CA SER A 12 -9.77 -1.01 7.47
C SER A 12 -8.85 -1.39 8.63
N LYS A 13 -7.53 -1.18 8.48
CA LYS A 13 -6.51 -1.51 9.49
C LYS A 13 -5.63 -0.32 9.86
N GLY A 14 -6.23 0.88 9.83
CA GLY A 14 -5.50 2.12 10.03
C GLY A 14 -4.76 2.19 11.36
N LYS A 15 -5.35 1.70 12.45
CA LYS A 15 -4.73 1.70 13.78
C LYS A 15 -3.52 0.76 13.83
N GLU A 16 -3.64 -0.42 13.25
CA GLU A 16 -2.57 -1.43 13.21
C GLU A 16 -1.39 -0.96 12.37
N PHE A 17 -1.65 -0.31 11.23
CA PHE A 17 -0.60 0.26 10.40
C PHE A 17 0.06 1.49 11.02
N LEU A 18 -0.71 2.35 11.71
CA LEU A 18 -0.15 3.48 12.45
C LEU A 18 0.75 3.01 13.59
N PHE A 19 0.31 2.02 14.36
CA PHE A 19 1.14 1.38 15.39
C PHE A 19 2.44 0.83 14.82
N LEU A 20 2.37 0.11 13.68
CA LEU A 20 3.58 -0.40 13.03
C LEU A 20 4.53 0.72 12.57
N LYS A 21 3.97 1.80 12.02
CA LYS A 21 4.73 3.00 11.63
C LYS A 21 5.47 3.60 12.81
N GLU A 22 4.77 3.81 13.93
CA GLU A 22 5.32 4.37 15.16
C GLU A 22 6.47 3.50 15.70
N LEU A 23 6.32 2.17 15.71
CA LEU A 23 7.39 1.26 16.16
C LEU A 23 8.67 1.39 15.34
N PHE A 24 8.58 1.56 14.02
CA PHE A 24 9.77 1.78 13.18
C PHE A 24 10.42 3.14 13.45
N GLU A 25 9.62 4.17 13.66
CA GLU A 25 10.09 5.52 13.96
C GLU A 25 10.77 5.59 15.34
N GLU A 26 10.24 4.87 16.34
CA GLU A 26 10.83 4.75 17.68
C GLU A 26 12.24 4.15 17.68
N ILE A 27 12.50 3.20 16.77
CA ILE A 27 13.84 2.61 16.60
C ILE A 27 14.75 3.39 15.64
N GLY A 28 14.35 4.60 15.24
CA GLY A 28 15.15 5.50 14.42
C GLY A 28 15.17 5.17 12.92
N LEU A 29 14.19 4.41 12.42
CA LEU A 29 13.99 4.16 10.99
C LEU A 29 12.99 5.15 10.40
N LYS A 30 13.13 5.47 9.11
CA LYS A 30 12.10 6.22 8.38
C LYS A 30 11.04 5.27 7.85
N THR A 31 9.85 5.80 7.59
CA THR A 31 8.77 5.05 6.95
C THR A 31 8.37 5.67 5.62
N LEU A 32 7.89 4.83 4.69
CA LEU A 32 7.23 5.23 3.45
C LEU A 32 5.91 4.48 3.39
N THR A 33 4.78 5.18 3.44
CA THR A 33 3.46 4.58 3.62
C THR A 33 2.66 4.55 2.31
N LEU A 34 2.16 3.37 1.94
CA LEU A 34 1.40 3.16 0.70
C LEU A 34 0.01 2.61 1.02
N HIS A 35 -1.03 3.41 0.77
CA HIS A 35 -2.41 3.01 0.99
C HIS A 35 -2.97 2.26 -0.22
N THR A 36 -3.50 1.07 0.01
CA THR A 36 -4.05 0.18 -1.02
C THR A 36 -5.53 -0.16 -0.80
N GLY A 37 -6.14 0.40 0.24
CA GLY A 37 -7.58 0.30 0.45
C GLY A 37 -8.34 1.19 -0.52
N THR A 38 -9.62 0.88 -0.76
CA THR A 38 -10.45 1.61 -1.72
C THR A 38 -11.23 2.78 -1.10
N PHE A 39 -11.18 2.93 0.22
CA PHE A 39 -11.81 4.03 0.94
C PHE A 39 -10.78 4.98 1.56
N ASN A 40 -11.26 6.00 2.25
CA ASN A 40 -10.39 6.99 2.91
C ASN A 40 -9.50 6.31 3.97
N PRO A 41 -8.19 6.59 3.98
CA PRO A 41 -7.28 6.04 4.97
C PRO A 41 -7.48 6.69 6.34
N ALA A 42 -7.13 5.98 7.42
CA ALA A 42 -7.20 6.52 8.77
C ALA A 42 -6.12 7.57 9.10
N PHE A 43 -5.06 7.64 8.31
CA PHE A 43 -3.98 8.63 8.39
C PHE A 43 -3.48 8.97 7.00
N THR A 44 -2.83 10.12 6.83
CA THR A 44 -2.30 10.56 5.52
C THR A 44 -1.16 9.63 5.07
N PRO A 45 -1.31 8.91 3.96
CA PRO A 45 -0.22 8.11 3.40
C PRO A 45 0.73 8.98 2.57
N ASP A 46 1.95 8.50 2.37
CA ASP A 46 2.91 9.11 1.44
C ASP A 46 2.54 8.83 -0.02
N VAL A 47 1.95 7.66 -0.29
CA VAL A 47 1.38 7.28 -1.58
C VAL A 47 -0.08 6.90 -1.39
N SER A 48 -0.96 7.64 -2.05
CA SER A 48 -2.40 7.46 -1.96
C SER A 48 -2.89 6.28 -2.80
N ASN A 49 -4.07 5.76 -2.45
CA ASN A 49 -4.76 4.74 -3.24
C ASN A 49 -5.14 5.21 -4.65
N ASN A 50 -5.33 6.51 -4.86
CA ASN A 50 -5.52 7.09 -6.20
C ASN A 50 -4.27 6.92 -7.06
N GLU A 51 -3.09 7.20 -6.51
CA GLU A 51 -1.82 6.99 -7.21
C GLU A 51 -1.60 5.51 -7.52
N ILE A 52 -1.88 4.61 -6.56
CA ILE A 52 -1.82 3.17 -6.81
C ILE A 52 -2.76 2.73 -7.94
N ALA A 53 -4.01 3.20 -7.96
CA ALA A 53 -4.94 2.88 -9.04
C ALA A 53 -4.47 3.43 -10.40
N ALA A 54 -3.93 4.65 -10.43
CA ALA A 54 -3.41 5.28 -11.64
C ALA A 54 -2.23 4.50 -12.25
N GLU A 55 -1.37 3.90 -11.43
CA GLU A 55 -0.30 3.01 -11.90
C GLU A 55 -0.83 1.79 -12.65
N ALA A 56 -2.01 1.28 -12.26
CA ALA A 56 -2.71 0.23 -12.98
C ALA A 56 -3.40 0.72 -14.27
N GLY A 57 -3.40 2.04 -14.54
CA GLY A 57 -4.16 2.65 -15.63
C GLY A 57 -5.65 2.75 -15.31
N GLU A 58 -6.02 2.81 -14.03
CA GLU A 58 -7.40 2.77 -13.58
C GLU A 58 -7.80 3.99 -12.73
N ASN A 59 -9.11 4.24 -12.67
CA ASN A 59 -9.69 5.27 -11.83
C ASN A 59 -10.27 4.64 -10.54
N LEU A 60 -9.83 5.13 -9.38
CA LEU A 60 -10.29 4.63 -8.09
C LEU A 60 -11.80 4.76 -7.90
N SER A 61 -12.41 5.86 -8.34
CA SER A 61 -13.85 6.08 -8.19
C SER A 61 -14.67 5.07 -9.00
N GLU A 62 -14.20 4.68 -10.19
CA GLU A 62 -14.83 3.65 -11.01
C GLU A 62 -14.71 2.27 -10.36
N ILE A 63 -13.52 1.94 -9.84
CA ILE A 63 -13.28 0.70 -9.08
C ILE A 63 -14.27 0.59 -7.91
N VAL A 64 -14.44 1.67 -7.13
CA VAL A 64 -15.36 1.71 -5.98
C VAL A 64 -16.82 1.58 -6.43
N ALA A 65 -17.21 2.25 -7.52
CA ALA A 65 -18.58 2.25 -8.04
C ALA A 65 -19.05 0.85 -8.47
N MET A 66 -18.15 -0.01 -8.95
CA MET A 66 -18.46 -1.39 -9.35
C MET A 66 -18.90 -2.29 -8.19
N LYS A 67 -18.55 -1.94 -6.93
CA LYS A 67 -18.83 -2.75 -5.73
C LYS A 67 -18.36 -4.20 -5.83
N ASP A 68 -17.36 -4.46 -6.67
CA ASP A 68 -16.73 -5.76 -6.85
C ASP A 68 -15.38 -5.80 -6.12
N ARG A 69 -15.37 -6.49 -4.98
CA ARG A 69 -14.18 -6.60 -4.14
C ARG A 69 -13.04 -7.34 -4.84
N ALA A 70 -13.33 -8.35 -5.66
CA ALA A 70 -12.30 -9.11 -6.37
C ALA A 70 -11.65 -8.24 -7.45
N ARG A 71 -12.47 -7.49 -8.20
CA ARG A 71 -11.97 -6.54 -9.20
C ARG A 71 -11.13 -5.43 -8.59
N ALA A 72 -11.55 -4.89 -7.44
CA ALA A 72 -10.78 -3.90 -6.69
C ALA A 72 -9.44 -4.45 -6.20
N THR A 73 -9.46 -5.65 -5.59
CA THR A 73 -8.24 -6.34 -5.15
C THR A 73 -7.25 -6.52 -6.31
N ALA A 74 -7.73 -6.96 -7.48
CA ALA A 74 -6.91 -7.15 -8.66
C ALA A 74 -6.36 -5.83 -9.22
N ALA A 75 -7.14 -4.74 -9.22
CA ALA A 75 -6.72 -3.42 -9.65
C ALA A 75 -5.56 -2.90 -8.80
N MET A 76 -5.77 -2.91 -7.47
CA MET A 76 -4.80 -2.40 -6.51
C MET A 76 -3.52 -3.24 -6.53
N SER A 77 -3.65 -4.56 -6.68
CA SER A 77 -2.51 -5.48 -6.83
C SER A 77 -1.64 -5.13 -8.03
N ARG A 78 -2.25 -4.92 -9.21
CA ARG A 78 -1.51 -4.47 -10.41
C ARG A 78 -0.85 -3.10 -10.23
N GLY A 79 -1.49 -2.20 -9.49
CA GLY A 79 -0.93 -0.90 -9.16
C GLY A 79 0.34 -1.03 -8.32
N VAL A 80 0.27 -1.82 -7.23
CA VAL A 80 1.43 -2.02 -6.36
C VAL A 80 2.55 -2.81 -7.02
N GLU A 81 2.24 -3.78 -7.88
CA GLU A 81 3.23 -4.54 -8.67
C GLU A 81 4.11 -3.66 -9.56
N LYS A 82 3.64 -2.46 -9.94
CA LYS A 82 4.42 -1.50 -10.73
C LYS A 82 5.18 -0.52 -9.85
N ILE A 83 4.49 0.13 -8.92
CA ILE A 83 5.06 1.25 -8.16
C ILE A 83 6.05 0.78 -7.09
N ILE A 84 5.85 -0.36 -6.44
CA ILE A 84 6.74 -0.83 -5.37
C ILE A 84 8.14 -1.17 -5.92
N PRO A 85 8.29 -1.98 -6.99
CA PRO A 85 9.60 -2.24 -7.57
C PRO A 85 10.27 -0.96 -8.11
N ARG A 86 9.48 -0.04 -8.69
CA ARG A 86 9.98 1.26 -9.15
C ARG A 86 10.55 2.09 -8.01
N LEU A 87 9.79 2.28 -6.93
CA LEU A 87 10.22 3.03 -5.74
C LEU A 87 11.44 2.38 -5.07
N TYR A 88 11.51 1.04 -5.06
CA TYR A 88 12.69 0.33 -4.56
C TYR A 88 13.93 0.63 -5.41
N LYS A 89 13.81 0.54 -6.74
CA LYS A 89 14.89 0.86 -7.69
C LYS A 89 15.34 2.32 -7.61
N GLU A 90 14.42 3.23 -7.32
CA GLU A 90 14.70 4.65 -7.06
C GLU A 90 15.36 4.91 -5.69
N GLY A 91 15.56 3.86 -4.87
CA GLY A 91 16.19 3.97 -3.55
C GLY A 91 15.31 4.63 -2.49
N LYS A 92 13.99 4.61 -2.67
CA LYS A 92 13.04 5.27 -1.74
C LYS A 92 12.85 4.50 -0.44
N PHE A 93 13.10 3.19 -0.43
CA PHE A 93 13.05 2.35 0.75
C PHE A 93 14.04 1.18 0.66
N ASP A 94 14.36 0.59 1.81
CA ASP A 94 15.37 -0.46 1.98
C ASP A 94 14.77 -1.83 2.35
N GLY A 95 13.52 -1.85 2.83
CA GLY A 95 12.75 -3.05 3.14
C GLY A 95 11.26 -2.76 3.14
N ILE A 96 10.43 -3.79 3.00
CA ILE A 96 8.97 -3.66 2.94
C ILE A 96 8.29 -4.59 3.93
N ILE A 97 7.19 -4.10 4.52
CA ILE A 97 6.32 -4.86 5.43
C ILE A 97 4.85 -4.57 5.15
N SER A 98 4.00 -5.55 5.46
CA SER A 98 2.54 -5.42 5.35
C SER A 98 1.85 -6.28 6.41
N LEU A 99 0.59 -5.94 6.68
CA LEU A 99 -0.31 -6.66 7.58
C LEU A 99 -1.63 -6.90 6.84
N GLY A 100 -2.12 -8.15 6.79
CA GLY A 100 -3.27 -8.47 5.95
C GLY A 100 -3.91 -9.81 6.30
N GLY A 101 -5.21 -9.92 6.05
CA GLY A 101 -5.83 -11.24 5.82
C GLY A 101 -5.66 -11.63 4.35
N SER A 102 -6.41 -12.62 3.87
CA SER A 102 -6.33 -13.11 2.48
C SER A 102 -6.33 -11.98 1.44
N GLY A 103 -7.27 -11.02 1.51
CA GLY A 103 -7.33 -9.91 0.56
C GLY A 103 -6.08 -9.03 0.55
N GLY A 104 -5.61 -8.57 1.73
CA GLY A 104 -4.40 -7.74 1.81
C GLY A 104 -3.15 -8.47 1.34
N THR A 105 -3.02 -9.76 1.70
CA THR A 105 -1.93 -10.63 1.23
C THR A 105 -1.95 -10.79 -0.30
N SER A 106 -3.14 -10.95 -0.89
CA SER A 106 -3.31 -11.02 -2.34
C SER A 106 -2.96 -9.72 -3.06
N ILE A 107 -3.15 -8.55 -2.42
CA ILE A 107 -2.77 -7.26 -3.01
C ILE A 107 -1.25 -7.09 -3.00
N ILE A 108 -0.60 -7.27 -1.85
CA ILE A 108 0.77 -6.80 -1.62
C ILE A 108 1.84 -7.82 -2.00
N THR A 109 1.63 -9.11 -1.72
CA THR A 109 2.70 -10.10 -1.91
C THR A 109 3.16 -10.31 -3.35
N PRO A 110 2.34 -10.12 -4.40
CA PRO A 110 2.84 -10.10 -5.78
C PRO A 110 3.94 -9.05 -5.98
N ALA A 111 3.74 -7.83 -5.49
CA ALA A 111 4.70 -6.73 -5.61
C ALA A 111 5.99 -6.96 -4.79
N MET A 112 5.90 -7.66 -3.65
CA MET A 112 7.07 -8.03 -2.84
C MET A 112 8.00 -9.04 -3.52
N ARG A 113 7.51 -9.77 -4.53
CA ARG A 113 8.25 -10.83 -5.24
C ARG A 113 8.66 -10.42 -6.67
N ALA A 114 8.35 -9.19 -7.07
CA ALA A 114 8.58 -8.66 -8.41
C ALA A 114 10.02 -8.12 -8.59
#